data_AF-A0ABD5DV71-F1
#
_entry.id   AF-A0ABD5DV71-F1
#
_cell.length_a   1.000
_cell.length_b   1.000
_cell.length_c   1.000
_cell.angle_alpha   90.00
_cell.angle_beta   90.00
_cell.angle_gamma   90.00
#
_symmetry.space_group_name_H-M   'P 1'
#
loop_
_entity.id
_entity.type
_entity.pdbx_description
1 polymer ?
#
loop_
_entity_poly.entity_id
_entity_poly.type
_entity_poly.pdbx_seq_one_letter_code
_entity_poly.pdbx_strand_id
1 'polypeptide(L)'
;LYIAPERLMLDNFLEHLANWNLAMLAVDEAHCISQWGHDFRPEYAALGQLRQRMPQIPFMALTATADDTTRRDIVRLLGLNDPLIQVS
;
A
#
# COMPACT_ATOMS: atom_id res chain seq x y z
N LEU A 1 -0.25 -6.65 -12.80
CA LEU A 1 0.96 -7.36 -12.32
C LEU A 1 0.75 -7.66 -10.84
N TYR A 2 0.91 -8.91 -10.42
CA TYR A 2 1.00 -9.25 -8.99
C TYR A 2 2.46 -9.34 -8.60
N ILE A 3 2.82 -8.76 -7.45
CA ILE A 3 4.20 -8.67 -6.97
C ILE A 3 4.21 -8.59 -5.44
N ALA A 4 5.17 -9.26 -4.82
CA ALA A 4 5.37 -9.19 -3.38
C ALA A 4 6.06 -7.86 -2.99
N PRO A 5 5.77 -7.27 -1.80
CA PRO A 5 6.36 -6.00 -1.37
C PRO A 5 7.89 -5.99 -1.41
N GLU A 6 8.53 -7.08 -1.00
CA GLU A 6 9.99 -7.24 -0.94
C GLU A 6 10.62 -7.11 -2.32
N ARG A 7 9.93 -7.59 -3.35
CA ARG A 7 10.39 -7.50 -4.75
C ARG A 7 10.11 -6.14 -5.34
N LEU A 8 8.94 -5.55 -5.04
CA LEU A 8 8.54 -4.23 -5.52
C LEU A 8 9.48 -3.14 -5.01
N MET A 9 9.94 -3.26 -3.76
CA MET A 9 10.78 -2.26 -3.09
C MET A 9 12.28 -2.38 -3.41
N LEU A 10 12.69 -3.30 -4.29
CA LEU A 10 14.07 -3.29 -4.81
C LEU A 10 14.30 -2.06 -5.69
N ASP A 11 15.39 -1.34 -5.46
CA ASP A 11 15.69 -0.08 -6.15
C ASP A 11 15.65 -0.21 -7.68
N ASN A 12 16.24 -1.28 -8.20
CA ASN A 12 16.22 -1.55 -9.64
C ASN A 12 14.79 -1.75 -10.18
N PHE A 13 13.90 -2.37 -9.41
CA PHE A 13 12.51 -2.57 -9.84
C PHE A 13 11.76 -1.24 -9.89
N LEU A 14 11.96 -0.37 -8.90
CA LEU A 14 11.34 0.96 -8.86
C LEU A 14 11.78 1.85 -10.02
N GLU A 15 13.06 1.81 -10.39
CA GLU A 15 13.58 2.52 -11.57
C GLU A 15 12.93 2.02 -12.86
N HIS A 16 12.73 0.72 -13.01
CA HIS A 16 12.05 0.16 -14.18
C HIS A 16 10.57 0.55 -14.19
N LEU A 17 9.91 0.47 -13.02
CA LEU A 17 8.50 0.80 -12.86
C LEU A 17 8.19 2.26 -13.21
N ALA A 18 9.13 3.18 -12.97
CA ALA A 18 9.00 4.59 -13.36
C ALA A 18 8.88 4.81 -14.87
N ASN A 19 9.37 3.86 -15.69
CA ASN A 19 9.25 3.91 -17.14
C ASN A 19 7.96 3.26 -17.67
N TRP A 20 7.15 2.68 -16.78
CA TRP A 20 5.90 2.04 -17.16
C TRP A 20 4.75 3.04 -17.13
N ASN A 21 3.78 2.87 -18.03
CA ASN A 21 2.52 3.60 -17.95
C ASN A 21 1.62 2.96 -16.87
N LEU A 22 1.94 3.23 -15.60
CA LEU A 22 1.21 2.67 -14.47
C LEU A 22 -0.18 3.32 -14.36
N ALA A 23 -1.22 2.49 -14.31
CA ALA A 23 -2.61 2.98 -14.18
C ALA A 23 -3.06 3.11 -12.73
N MET A 24 -2.63 2.19 -11.86
CA MET A 24 -3.06 2.11 -10.46
C MET A 24 -2.12 1.19 -9.66
N LEU A 25 -2.06 1.40 -8.35
CA LEU A 25 -1.48 0.47 -7.38
C LEU A 25 -2.57 -0.03 -6.43
N ALA A 26 -2.76 -1.34 -6.35
CA ALA A 26 -3.66 -1.96 -5.37
C ALA A 26 -2.84 -2.76 -4.35
N VAL A 27 -3.05 -2.47 -3.07
CA VAL A 27 -2.48 -3.21 -1.94
C VAL A 27 -3.56 -4.13 -1.39
N ASP A 28 -3.42 -5.42 -1.68
CA ASP A 28 -4.25 -6.45 -1.08
C ASP A 28 -3.74 -6.80 0.32
N GLU A 29 -4.58 -7.41 1.15
CA GLU A 29 -4.29 -7.73 2.57
C GLU A 29 -3.66 -6.56 3.34
N ALA A 30 -4.20 -5.35 3.12
CA ALA A 30 -3.64 -4.11 3.64
C ALA A 30 -3.50 -4.08 5.16
N HIS A 31 -4.22 -4.93 5.90
CA HIS A 31 -4.06 -5.07 7.35
C HIS A 31 -2.63 -5.45 7.77
N CYS A 32 -1.85 -6.09 6.89
CA CYS A 32 -0.45 -6.46 7.14
C CYS A 32 0.45 -5.25 7.46
N ILE A 33 0.06 -4.03 7.08
CA ILE A 33 0.85 -2.82 7.31
C ILE A 33 0.83 -2.34 8.77
N SER A 34 -0.22 -2.67 9.53
CA SER A 34 -0.38 -2.21 10.91
C SER A 34 0.14 -3.25 11.88
N GLN A 35 0.93 -2.81 12.87
CA GLN A 35 1.37 -3.65 13.99
C GLN A 35 0.23 -4.15 14.88
N TRP A 36 -0.94 -3.52 14.79
CA TRP A 36 -2.16 -3.92 15.49
C TRP A 36 -3.00 -4.90 14.67
N GLY A 37 -2.63 -5.11 13.40
CA GLY A 37 -3.19 -6.15 12.55
C GLY A 37 -2.71 -7.54 12.97
N HIS A 38 -3.43 -8.58 12.55
CA HIS A 38 -3.17 -9.95 12.96
C HIS A 38 -2.03 -10.66 12.21
N ASP A 39 -1.45 -10.03 11.17
CA ASP A 39 -0.30 -10.56 10.39
C ASP A 39 0.65 -9.42 9.98
N PHE A 40 1.16 -8.67 10.95
CA PHE A 40 2.04 -7.53 10.67
C PHE A 40 3.31 -7.93 9.89
N ARG A 41 3.55 -7.22 8.78
CA ARG A 41 4.71 -7.39 7.89
C ARG A 41 5.41 -6.04 7.70
N PRO A 42 6.62 -5.84 8.26
CA PRO A 42 7.35 -4.59 8.14
C PRO A 42 7.54 -4.09 6.70
N GLU A 43 7.59 -5.01 5.74
CA GLU A 43 7.80 -4.75 4.32
C GLU A 43 6.62 -3.99 3.69
N TYR A 44 5.42 -4.12 4.24
CA TYR A 44 4.25 -3.33 3.81
C TYR A 44 4.40 -1.85 4.16
N ALA A 45 5.08 -1.50 5.25
CA ALA A 45 5.27 -0.09 5.64
C ALA A 45 6.11 0.67 4.61
N ALA A 46 7.00 -0.04 3.90
CA ALA A 46 7.82 0.53 2.84
C ALA A 46 6.99 0.97 1.62
N LEU A 47 5.79 0.40 1.41
CA LEU A 47 4.90 0.76 0.31
C LEU A 47 4.43 2.22 0.37
N GLY A 48 4.36 2.82 1.57
CA GLY A 48 4.05 4.24 1.74
C GLY A 48 5.03 5.17 1.01
N GLN A 49 6.28 4.75 0.81
CA GLN A 49 7.29 5.52 0.08
C GLN A 49 6.94 5.65 -1.41
N LEU A 50 6.15 4.72 -1.96
CA LEU A 50 5.72 4.76 -3.36
C LEU A 50 4.81 5.96 -3.62
N ARG A 51 4.07 6.44 -2.61
CA ARG A 51 3.24 7.65 -2.74
C ARG A 51 4.08 8.87 -3.11
N GLN A 52 5.26 9.03 -2.51
CA GLN A 52 6.15 10.16 -2.80
C GLN A 52 6.79 10.05 -4.19
N ARG A 53 7.11 8.82 -4.63
CA ARG A 53 7.70 8.55 -5.95
C ARG A 53 6.68 8.65 -7.08
N MET A 54 5.42 8.29 -6.82
CA MET A 54 4.35 8.18 -7.82
C MET A 54 3.07 8.90 -7.35
N PRO A 55 3.12 10.23 -7.10
CA PRO A 55 2.02 10.97 -6.48
C PRO A 55 0.75 11.00 -7.34
N GLN A 56 0.91 10.87 -8.68
CA GLN A 56 -0.18 10.92 -9.64
C GLN A 56 -0.98 9.61 -9.72
N ILE A 57 -0.44 8.52 -9.20
CA ILE A 57 -1.01 7.19 -9.39
C ILE A 57 -2.08 6.93 -8.31
N PRO A 58 -3.31 6.52 -8.70
CA PRO A 58 -4.34 6.11 -7.74
C PRO A 58 -3.87 4.91 -6.91
N PHE A 59 -4.11 4.95 -5.59
CA PHE A 59 -3.91 3.78 -4.74
C PHE A 59 -5.23 3.27 -4.22
N MET A 60 -5.33 1.95 -4.12
CA MET A 60 -6.42 1.24 -3.48
C MET A 60 -5.85 0.30 -2.43
N ALA A 61 -6.49 0.21 -1.28
CA ALA A 61 -6.14 -0.73 -0.22
C ALA A 61 -7.36 -1.60 0.09
N LEU A 62 -7.19 -2.91 0.11
CA LEU A 62 -8.25 -3.88 0.38
C LEU A 62 -7.84 -4.80 1.53
N THR A 63 -8.80 -5.16 2.37
CA THR A 63 -8.61 -6.16 3.43
C THR A 63 -9.97 -6.70 3.86
N ALA A 64 -10.03 -7.98 4.23
CA ALA A 64 -11.25 -8.58 4.78
C ALA A 64 -11.48 -8.18 6.25
N THR A 65 -10.40 -7.96 7.00
CA THR A 65 -10.40 -7.72 8.44
C THR A 65 -9.58 -6.47 8.76
N ALA A 66 -10.22 -5.47 9.37
CA ALA A 66 -9.53 -4.31 9.94
C ALA A 66 -10.44 -3.60 10.96
N ASP A 67 -9.98 -3.51 12.20
CA ASP A 67 -10.61 -2.65 13.21
C ASP A 67 -10.34 -1.17 12.91
N ASP A 68 -10.88 -0.28 13.72
CA ASP A 68 -10.74 1.16 13.49
C ASP A 68 -9.29 1.65 13.56
N THR A 69 -8.51 1.10 14.49
CA THR A 69 -7.07 1.38 14.63
C THR A 69 -6.31 0.96 13.38
N THR A 70 -6.53 -0.27 12.92
CA THR A 70 -5.89 -0.82 11.71
C THR A 70 -6.26 -0.01 10.47
N ARG A 71 -7.53 0.38 10.30
CA ARG A 71 -7.96 1.22 9.16
C ARG A 71 -7.25 2.57 9.14
N ARG A 72 -7.12 3.24 10.29
CA ARG A 72 -6.39 4.51 10.39
C ARG A 72 -4.91 4.34 10.05
N ASP A 73 -4.30 3.23 10.50
CA ASP A 73 -2.93 2.92 10.17
C ASP A 73 -2.73 2.64 8.67
N ILE A 74 -3.65 1.92 8.01
CA ILE A 74 -3.60 1.71 6.56
C ILE A 74 -3.56 3.05 5.82
N VAL A 75 -4.50 3.95 6.13
CA VAL A 75 -4.57 5.28 5.51
C VAL A 75 -3.28 6.06 5.74
N ARG A 76 -2.81 6.10 6.98
CA ARG A 76 -1.62 6.86 7.39
C ARG A 76 -0.33 6.32 6.77
N LEU A 77 -0.11 5.01 6.85
CA LEU A 77 1.14 4.36 6.46
C LEU A 77 1.27 4.20 4.94
N LEU A 78 0.16 3.99 4.22
CA LEU A 78 0.18 4.01 2.74
C LEU A 78 0.15 5.43 2.15
N GLY A 79 -0.10 6.46 2.98
CA GLY A 79 -0.25 7.84 2.50
C GLY A 79 -1.42 7.98 1.53
N LEU A 80 -2.60 7.48 1.93
CA LEU A 80 -3.81 7.64 1.13
C LEU A 80 -4.35 9.07 1.32
N ASN A 81 -4.53 9.78 0.20
CA ASN A 81 -4.98 11.18 0.21
C ASN A 81 -6.51 11.23 0.21
N ASP A 82 -7.10 11.57 1.37
CA ASP A 82 -8.56 11.68 1.57
C ASP A 82 -9.36 10.54 0.89
N PRO A 83 -9.09 9.27 1.25
CA PRO A 83 -9.67 8.14 0.53
C PRO A 83 -11.15 7.96 0.87
N LEU A 84 -11.92 7.45 -0.09
CA LEU A 84 -13.18 6.80 0.21
C LEU A 84 -12.93 5.57 1.10
N ILE A 85 -13.54 5.55 2.28
CA ILE A 85 -13.51 4.39 3.19
C ILE A 85 -14.88 3.73 3.16
N GLN A 86 -14.95 2.52 2.58
CA GLN A 86 -16.16 1.71 2.53
C GLN A 86 -16.01 0.49 3.46
N VAL A 87 -16.92 0.36 4.42
CA VAL A 87 -17.04 -0.80 5.32
C VAL A 87 -18.45 -1.36 5.14
N SER A 88 -18.55 -2.69 4.95
CA SER A 88 -19.83 -3.39 4.73
C SER A 88 -20.20 -4.22 5.95
#